data_AF-A0A1R4FV24-F1
#
_entry.id   AF-A0A1R4FV24-F1
#
_cell.length_a   1.000
_cell.length_b   1.000
_cell.length_c   1.000
_cell.angle_alpha   90.00
_cell.angle_beta   90.00
_cell.angle_gamma   90.00
#
_symmetry.space_group_name_H-M   'P 1'
#
loop_
_entity.id
_entity.type
_entity.pdbx_description
1 polymer ?
#
loop_
_entity_poly.entity_id
_entity_poly.type
_entity_poly.pdbx_seq_one_letter_code
_entity_poly.pdbx_strand_id
1 'polypeptide(L)'
;MVLFHLFGAGRISGGIDIFLAISGYLFSAMLLREAVATDGRIAMGRYLGRLAKRILAPAAIVVVATLAIGLLVSPVTSHTQLWAEARASLLYFENFELINSQLAYGAAGPETSPFQHFWSLSVQGQFYLV
;
A
#
# COMPACT_ATOMS: atom_id res chain seq x y z
N MET A 1 9.77 11.59 -15.34
CA MET A 1 10.31 11.60 -13.96
C MET A 1 10.98 10.26 -13.68
N VAL A 2 12.12 10.04 -14.33
CA VAL A 2 12.93 8.80 -14.36
C VAL A 2 14.32 9.07 -13.74
N LEU A 3 14.53 10.28 -13.21
CA LEU A 3 15.85 10.83 -12.97
C LEU A 3 16.41 10.61 -11.55
N PHE A 4 15.63 10.06 -10.62
CA PHE A 4 16.10 9.82 -9.25
C PHE A 4 16.65 8.40 -9.00
N HIS A 5 16.68 7.53 -10.02
CA HIS A 5 17.14 6.13 -9.86
C HIS A 5 18.63 5.90 -10.17
N LEU A 6 19.40 6.93 -10.51
CA LEU A 6 20.80 6.76 -10.92
C LEU A 6 21.84 6.89 -9.79
N PHE A 7 21.47 7.31 -8.57
CA PHE A 7 22.46 7.62 -7.52
C PHE A 7 22.12 7.08 -6.13
N GLY A 8 21.61 5.85 -6.04
CA GLY A 8 21.34 5.16 -4.78
C GLY A 8 21.70 3.67 -4.81
N ALA A 9 22.99 3.36 -4.87
CA ALA A 9 23.56 2.06 -4.46
C ALA A 9 22.88 0.76 -4.96
N GLY A 10 22.60 0.65 -6.26
CA GLY A 10 22.57 -0.64 -6.98
C GLY A 10 21.62 -1.73 -6.47
N ARG A 11 20.58 -1.37 -5.69
CA ARG A 11 19.55 -2.30 -5.23
C ARG A 11 18.19 -1.85 -5.74
N ILE A 12 17.90 -2.30 -6.94
CA ILE A 12 16.55 -2.29 -7.50
C ILE A 12 15.72 -3.18 -6.58
N SER A 13 14.61 -2.67 -6.04
CA SER A 13 13.57 -3.53 -5.45
C SER A 13 12.83 -4.23 -6.59
N GLY A 14 13.54 -5.10 -7.32
CA GLY A 14 13.15 -5.54 -8.67
C GLY A 14 11.77 -6.20 -8.71
N GLY A 15 11.35 -6.85 -7.63
CA GLY A 15 10.01 -7.45 -7.54
C GLY A 15 8.88 -6.43 -7.52
N ILE A 16 9.01 -5.35 -6.73
CA ILE A 16 7.94 -4.36 -6.56
C ILE A 16 7.82 -3.51 -7.82
N ASP A 17 8.94 -3.05 -8.38
CA ASP A 17 8.95 -2.19 -9.57
C ASP A 17 8.36 -2.92 -10.80
N ILE A 18 8.73 -4.19 -10.98
CA ILE A 18 8.19 -5.03 -12.06
C ILE A 18 6.70 -5.31 -11.83
N PHE A 19 6.28 -5.61 -10.60
CA PHE A 19 4.88 -5.84 -10.28
C PHE A 19 4.01 -4.60 -10.53
N LEU A 20 4.51 -3.41 -10.20
CA LEU A 20 3.84 -2.14 -10.47
C LEU A 20 3.75 -1.88 -11.99
N ALA A 21 4.84 -2.10 -12.73
CA ALA A 21 4.86 -1.93 -14.18
C ALA A 21 3.87 -2.87 -14.89
N ILE A 22 3.85 -4.15 -14.52
CA ILE A 22 2.90 -5.13 -15.08
C ILE A 22 1.46 -4.77 -14.70
N SER A 23 1.22 -4.38 -13.45
CA SER A 23 -0.11 -3.96 -12.98
C SER A 23 -0.63 -2.76 -13.78
N GLY A 24 0.22 -1.75 -14.02
CA GLY A 24 -0.12 -0.58 -14.82
C GLY A 24 -0.40 -0.93 -16.30
N TYR A 25 0.43 -1.78 -16.90
CA TYR A 25 0.23 -2.24 -18.27
C TYR A 25 -1.09 -3.00 -18.45
N LEU A 26 -1.38 -3.97 -17.58
CA LEU A 26 -2.63 -4.74 -17.62
C LEU A 26 -3.86 -3.87 -17.38
N PHE A 27 -3.76 -2.93 -16.44
CA PHE A 27 -4.84 -1.98 -16.16
C PHE A 27 -5.14 -1.09 -17.36
N SER A 28 -4.10 -0.51 -17.97
CA SER A 28 -4.21 0.34 -19.15
C SER A 28 -4.78 -0.44 -20.35
N ALA A 29 -4.33 -1.69 -20.55
CA ALA A 29 -4.84 -2.57 -21.60
C ALA A 29 -6.31 -2.96 -21.39
N MET A 30 -6.74 -3.20 -20.14
CA MET A 30 -8.15 -3.43 -19.82
C MET A 30 -9.00 -2.19 -20.11
N LEU A 31 -8.56 -1.01 -19.68
CA LEU A 31 -9.25 0.25 -19.94
C LEU A 31 -9.39 0.54 -21.44
N LEU A 32 -8.33 0.30 -22.22
CA LEU A 32 -8.37 0.48 -23.67
C LEU A 32 -9.39 -0.46 -24.32
N ARG A 33 -9.43 -1.74 -23.90
CA ARG A 33 -10.41 -2.71 -24.41
C ARG A 33 -11.84 -2.33 -24.05
N GLU A 34 -12.08 -1.84 -22.84
CA GLU A 34 -13.41 -1.39 -22.41
C GLU A 34 -13.84 -0.11 -23.13
N ALA A 35 -12.91 0.84 -23.34
CA ALA A 35 -13.17 2.04 -24.12
C ALA A 35 -13.60 1.71 -25.56
N VAL A 36 -12.91 0.75 -26.20
CA VAL A 36 -13.25 0.28 -27.55
C VAL A 36 -14.58 -0.47 -27.59
N ALA A 37 -14.87 -1.31 -26.58
CA ALA A 37 -16.09 -2.10 -26.53
C ALA A 37 -17.35 -1.30 -26.17
N THR A 38 -17.19 -0.16 -25.49
CA THR A 38 -18.29 0.61 -24.89
C THR A 38 -18.42 2.02 -25.48
N ASP A 39 -17.83 2.26 -26.66
CA ASP A 39 -17.89 3.54 -27.38
C ASP A 39 -17.45 4.73 -26.49
N GLY A 40 -16.38 4.52 -25.73
CA GLY A 40 -15.79 5.51 -24.82
C GLY A 40 -16.41 5.59 -23.41
N ARG A 41 -17.45 4.81 -23.09
CA ARG A 41 -18.08 4.82 -21.75
C ARG A 41 -17.40 3.85 -20.78
N ILE A 42 -16.48 4.36 -19.97
CA ILE A 42 -15.81 3.56 -18.92
C ILE A 42 -16.56 3.72 -17.58
N ALA A 43 -17.06 2.61 -17.02
CA ALA A 43 -17.73 2.61 -15.71
C ALA A 43 -16.73 2.48 -14.54
N MET A 44 -15.71 3.36 -14.52
CA MET A 44 -14.54 3.28 -13.64
C MET A 44 -14.92 3.17 -12.16
N GLY A 45 -15.83 4.01 -11.67
CA GLY A 45 -16.25 4.01 -10.26
C GLY A 45 -16.91 2.70 -9.81
N ARG A 46 -17.65 2.00 -10.69
CA ARG A 46 -18.30 0.72 -10.36
C ARG A 46 -17.29 -0.44 -10.36
N TYR A 47 -16.22 -0.34 -11.14
CA TYR A 47 -15.12 -1.30 -11.14
C TYR A 47 -14.23 -1.10 -9.92
N LEU A 48 -13.75 0.13 -9.70
CA LEU A 48 -12.93 0.50 -8.55
C LEU A 48 -13.65 0.22 -7.22
N GLY A 49 -14.95 0.49 -7.12
CA GLY A 49 -15.72 0.17 -5.90
C GLY A 49 -15.83 -1.34 -5.61
N ARG A 50 -15.90 -2.19 -6.64
CA ARG A 50 -15.89 -3.66 -6.47
C ARG A 50 -14.51 -4.18 -6.11
N LEU A 51 -13.48 -3.65 -6.75
CA LEU A 51 -12.09 -3.99 -6.45
C LEU A 51 -11.71 -3.56 -5.03
N ALA A 52 -12.04 -2.33 -4.65
CA ALA A 52 -11.82 -1.78 -3.32
C ALA A 52 -12.52 -2.64 -2.27
N LYS A 53 -13.80 -2.99 -2.42
CA LYS A 53 -14.48 -3.90 -1.48
C LYS A 53 -13.83 -5.28 -1.39
N ARG A 54 -13.38 -5.84 -2.52
CA ARG A 54 -12.77 -7.17 -2.57
C ARG A 54 -11.40 -7.21 -1.87
N ILE A 55 -10.64 -6.11 -1.91
CA ILE A 55 -9.30 -6.03 -1.32
C ILE A 55 -9.35 -5.49 0.12
N LEU A 56 -10.18 -4.47 0.37
CA LEU A 56 -10.31 -3.82 1.68
C LEU A 56 -10.90 -4.75 2.74
N ALA A 57 -11.88 -5.60 2.40
CA ALA A 57 -12.49 -6.51 3.37
C ALA A 57 -11.48 -7.51 3.98
N PRO A 58 -10.71 -8.29 3.20
CA PRO A 58 -9.68 -9.15 3.78
C PRO A 58 -8.56 -8.36 4.44
N ALA A 59 -8.14 -7.22 3.87
CA ALA A 59 -7.13 -6.36 4.48
C ALA A 59 -7.57 -5.86 5.87
N ALA A 60 -8.81 -5.44 6.03
CA ALA A 60 -9.35 -4.97 7.30
C ALA A 60 -9.38 -6.05 8.37
N ILE A 61 -9.71 -7.30 8.00
CA ILE A 61 -9.65 -8.44 8.94
C ILE A 61 -8.22 -8.63 9.43
N VAL A 62 -7.24 -8.64 8.52
CA VAL A 62 -5.84 -8.81 8.89
C VAL A 62 -5.36 -7.64 9.74
N VAL A 63 -5.70 -6.40 9.38
CA VAL A 63 -5.32 -5.21 10.19
C VAL A 63 -5.88 -5.28 11.60
N VAL A 64 -7.16 -5.62 11.76
CA VAL A 64 -7.79 -5.73 13.08
C VAL A 64 -7.17 -6.86 13.89
N ALA A 65 -6.92 -8.02 13.28
CA ALA A 65 -6.27 -9.15 13.94
C ALA A 65 -4.83 -8.79 14.37
N THR A 66 -4.05 -8.19 13.48
CA THR A 66 -2.69 -7.73 13.76
C THR A 66 -2.67 -6.68 14.86
N LEU A 67 -3.59 -5.71 14.85
CA LEU A 67 -3.71 -4.70 15.90
C LEU A 67 -4.04 -5.35 17.25
N ALA A 68 -5.03 -6.26 17.28
CA ALA A 68 -5.40 -6.96 18.50
C ALA A 68 -4.23 -7.75 19.09
N ILE A 69 -3.51 -8.51 18.26
CA ILE A 69 -2.33 -9.26 18.69
C ILE A 69 -1.21 -8.32 19.14
N GLY A 70 -0.94 -7.25 18.39
CA GLY A 70 0.08 -6.25 18.72
C GLY A 70 -0.18 -5.57 20.05
N LEU A 71 -1.43 -5.18 20.34
CA LEU A 71 -1.79 -4.57 21.63
C LEU A 71 -1.64 -5.54 22.81
N LEU A 72 -1.76 -6.85 22.59
CA LEU A 72 -1.60 -7.88 23.64
C LEU A 72 -0.13 -8.22 23.92
N VAL A 73 0.74 -8.17 22.91
CA VAL A 73 2.13 -8.68 23.01
C VAL A 73 3.15 -7.54 23.10
N SER A 74 2.86 -6.36 22.54
CA SER A 74 3.80 -5.24 22.51
C SER A 74 3.71 -4.34 23.75
N PRO A 75 4.81 -3.67 24.13
CA PRO A 75 4.83 -2.68 25.20
C PRO A 75 3.80 -1.55 24.98
N VAL A 76 3.23 -1.04 26.07
CA VAL A 76 2.24 0.07 26.05
C VAL A 76 2.80 1.32 25.35
N THR A 77 4.11 1.54 25.43
CA THR A 77 4.80 2.64 24.74
C THR A 77 4.70 2.58 23.21
N SER A 78 4.42 1.39 22.64
CA SER A 78 4.27 1.17 21.20
C SER A 78 2.82 1.19 20.73
N HIS A 79 1.83 1.25 21.65
CA HIS A 79 0.41 1.19 21.30
C HIS A 79 -0.02 2.36 20.40
N THR A 80 0.47 3.57 20.68
CA THR A 80 0.18 4.75 19.86
C THR A 80 0.64 4.56 18.41
N GLN A 81 1.81 3.96 18.22
CA GLN A 81 2.35 3.66 16.90
C GLN A 81 1.53 2.57 16.19
N LEU A 82 1.18 1.48 16.89
CA LEU A 82 0.34 0.42 16.34
C LEU A 82 -1.03 0.94 15.87
N TRP A 83 -1.62 1.88 16.60
CA TRP A 83 -2.87 2.53 16.19
C TRP A 83 -2.70 3.41 14.95
N ALA A 84 -1.59 4.15 14.87
CA ALA A 84 -1.29 5.01 13.73
C ALA A 84 -1.08 4.18 12.45
N GLU A 85 -0.27 3.12 12.53
CA GLU A 85 0.01 2.17 11.44
C GLU A 85 -1.26 1.39 11.05
N ALA A 86 -2.06 0.89 12.00
CA ALA A 86 -3.32 0.23 11.66
C ALA A 86 -4.28 1.14 10.86
N ARG A 87 -4.40 2.42 11.27
CA ARG A 87 -5.21 3.40 10.54
C ARG A 87 -4.62 3.72 9.17
N ALA A 88 -3.30 3.89 9.09
CA ALA A 88 -2.62 4.18 7.82
C ALA A 88 -2.76 3.01 6.84
N SER A 89 -2.64 1.78 7.30
CA SER A 89 -2.88 0.55 6.54
C SER A 89 -4.31 0.45 5.99
N LEU A 90 -5.34 0.79 6.79
CA LEU A 90 -6.74 0.80 6.32
C LEU A 90 -7.01 1.87 5.27
N LEU A 91 -6.34 3.01 5.38
CA LEU A 91 -6.51 4.15 4.48
C LEU A 91 -5.56 4.12 3.27
N TYR A 92 -4.77 3.06 3.09
CA TYR A 92 -3.77 2.96 2.03
C TYR A 92 -2.70 4.08 2.11
N PHE A 93 -2.30 4.48 3.32
CA PHE A 93 -1.25 5.48 3.60
C PHE A 93 -0.08 4.93 4.43
N GLU A 94 -0.01 3.61 4.64
CA GLU A 94 1.03 2.97 5.47
C GLU A 94 2.45 3.35 5.07
N ASN A 95 2.69 3.51 3.77
CA ASN A 95 3.98 3.88 3.24
C ASN A 95 4.48 5.25 3.77
N PHE A 96 3.57 6.20 4.02
CA PHE A 96 3.93 7.49 4.59
C PHE A 96 4.11 7.41 6.10
N GLU A 97 3.28 6.63 6.78
CA GLU A 97 3.39 6.41 8.23
C GLU A 97 4.73 5.78 8.60
N LEU A 98 5.16 4.75 7.86
CA LEU A 98 6.46 4.10 8.06
C LEU A 98 7.64 5.06 7.81
N ILE A 99 7.54 5.97 6.85
CA ILE A 99 8.57 7.00 6.62
C ILE A 99 8.61 7.96 7.80
N ASN A 100 7.46 8.44 8.27
CA ASN A 100 7.36 9.37 9.39
C ASN A 100 7.83 8.74 10.71
N SER A 101 7.47 7.50 10.98
CA SER A 101 7.87 6.77 12.17
C SER A 101 9.39 6.53 12.17
N GLN A 102 9.98 6.15 11.04
CA GLN A 102 11.43 6.02 10.91
C GLN A 102 12.18 7.34 11.15
N LEU A 103 11.63 8.48 10.70
CA LEU A 103 12.21 9.80 10.95
C LEU A 103 12.09 10.23 12.41
N ALA A 104 11.01 9.85 13.10
CA ALA A 104 10.79 10.15 14.52
C ALA A 104 11.64 9.27 15.46
N TYR A 105 11.96 8.04 15.07
CA TYR A 105 12.70 7.03 15.86
C TYR A 105 14.21 6.95 15.57
N GLY A 106 14.81 7.96 14.92
CA GLY A 106 16.18 7.95 14.36
C GLY A 106 17.40 7.71 15.27
N ALA A 107 17.33 6.91 16.34
CA ALA A 107 18.49 6.52 17.16
C ALA A 107 18.46 5.09 17.75
N ALA A 108 17.40 4.30 17.57
CA ALA A 108 17.34 2.90 18.04
C ALA A 108 16.70 2.00 16.97
N GLY A 109 17.31 0.84 16.72
CA GLY A 109 17.11 0.01 15.53
C GLY A 109 15.67 -0.43 15.22
N PRO A 110 15.40 -0.82 13.96
CA PRO A 110 14.05 -1.14 13.51
C PRO A 110 13.67 -2.53 13.99
N GLU A 111 12.92 -2.62 15.08
CA GLU A 111 11.99 -3.72 15.21
C GLU A 111 11.01 -3.62 14.03
N THR A 112 10.93 -4.68 13.22
CA THR A 112 10.09 -4.68 12.02
C THR A 112 8.63 -4.53 12.43
N SER A 113 7.99 -3.43 12.02
CA SER A 113 6.57 -3.23 12.31
C SER A 113 5.74 -4.38 11.70
N PRO A 114 4.76 -4.92 12.43
CA PRO A 114 3.87 -5.94 11.87
C PRO A 114 2.99 -5.40 10.72
N PHE A 115 2.85 -4.07 10.59
CA PHE A 115 2.13 -3.41 9.50
C PHE A 115 2.99 -3.12 8.27
N GLN A 116 4.31 -3.34 8.34
CA GLN A 116 5.24 -3.06 7.23
C GLN A 116 4.84 -3.76 5.91
N HIS A 117 4.19 -4.92 5.97
CA HIS A 117 3.71 -5.65 4.80
C HIS A 117 2.55 -4.94 4.05
N PHE A 118 1.87 -3.98 4.67
CA PHE A 118 0.78 -3.20 4.07
C PHE A 118 1.27 -1.99 3.26
N TRP A 119 2.55 -1.64 3.30
CA TRP A 119 3.11 -0.57 2.47
C TRP A 119 2.89 -0.85 0.98
N SER A 120 3.23 -2.05 0.49
CA SER A 120 3.10 -2.36 -0.93
C SER A 120 1.62 -2.35 -1.38
N LEU A 121 0.72 -2.79 -0.51
CA LEU A 121 -0.72 -2.72 -0.73
C LEU A 121 -1.21 -1.26 -0.80
N SER A 122 -0.72 -0.40 0.10
CA SER A 122 -1.01 1.04 0.14
C SER A 122 -0.62 1.73 -1.17
N VAL A 123 0.60 1.48 -1.63
CA VAL A 123 1.12 2.00 -2.91
C VAL A 123 0.30 1.47 -4.08
N GLN A 124 -0.04 0.17 -4.10
CA GLN A 124 -0.87 -0.39 -5.17
C GLN A 124 -2.27 0.26 -5.22
N GLY A 125 -2.90 0.50 -4.06
CA GLY A 125 -4.19 1.18 -4.00
C GLY A 125 -4.14 2.61 -4.56
N GLN A 126 -3.06 3.34 -4.24
CA GLN A 126 -2.83 4.69 -4.80
C GLN A 126 -2.68 4.67 -6.33
N PHE A 127 -1.98 3.67 -6.89
CA PHE A 127 -1.85 3.51 -8.34
C PHE A 127 -3.19 3.28 -9.06
N TYR A 128 -4.20 2.69 -8.41
CA TYR A 128 -5.52 2.51 -9.02
C TYR A 128 -6.39 3.77 -8.99
N LEU A 129 -6.05 4.76 -8.16
CA LEU A 129 -6.79 6.02 -8.04
C LEU A 129 -6.30 7.10 -9.02
N VAL A 130 -5.09 6.96 -9.57
CA VAL A 130 -4.48 7.85 -10.57
C VAL A 130 -4.81 7.39 -11.97
#